data_AF-A0A225NE02-F1
#
_entry.id   AF-A0A225NE02-F1
#
_cell.length_a   1.000
_cell.length_b   1.000
_cell.length_c   1.000
_cell.angle_alpha   90.00
_cell.angle_beta   90.00
_cell.angle_gamma   90.00
#
_symmetry.space_group_name_H-M   'P 1'
#
loop_
_entity.id
_entity.type
_entity.pdbx_description
1 polymer ?
#
loop_
_entity_poly.entity_id
_entity_poly.type
_entity_poly.pdbx_seq_one_letter_code
_entity_poly.pdbx_strand_id
1 'polypeptide(L)'
;MERSYAVGDLSASVNGQGLIGQTISGGTVDNATTFWDTETSGITTSDGGTGKTTAEMMTATTFSGAGWDIATAGGSSSVWRIYDGDTYPLLRNFLTALTLTADDVTKTYDSNAFTAGAASVSGNNFKAGESVANLSGSLAIGGSAAGAVNVGSYTITPSGYYSGQQGYDISYTDGTLTVNKATLTATADDASKSYGDPNPALTISYSGFVGSDDESDLDTAPTASTLAELSSTAGSYAITVAGGSDNNYSFAYVDGALTVTYVPSPASTPITVEPVPSQPKVIIIEPSDSISQQTSEPAAQPVSASPAFKIPSTVERNSQDPAAGGQAFTGSLHSREGRTSRTSPASPSKQRQGSLISIHPALVKLFGLQDFVL
;
A
#
# COMPACT_ATOMS: atom_id res chain seq x y z
N MET A 1 -35.96 -33.13 31.76
CA MET A 1 -35.43 -31.99 31.00
C MET A 1 -33.94 -32.20 30.85
N GLU A 2 -33.43 -32.14 29.63
CA GLU A 2 -32.01 -32.25 29.30
C GLU A 2 -31.71 -31.24 28.19
N ARG A 3 -30.44 -30.82 28.06
CA ARG A 3 -29.98 -29.89 27.01
C ARG A 3 -30.91 -28.69 26.79
N SER A 4 -31.29 -28.06 27.90
CA SER A 4 -32.15 -26.87 27.90
C SER A 4 -31.45 -25.71 28.63
N TYR A 5 -31.84 -24.48 28.35
CA TYR A 5 -31.30 -23.33 29.06
C TYR A 5 -32.34 -22.23 29.30
N ALA A 6 -32.14 -21.41 30.33
CA ALA A 6 -32.93 -20.23 30.62
C ALA A 6 -32.04 -19.00 30.84
N VAL A 7 -32.52 -17.84 30.40
CA VAL A 7 -31.79 -16.55 30.44
C VAL A 7 -32.63 -15.39 30.96
N GLY A 8 -33.91 -15.62 31.28
CA GLY A 8 -34.84 -14.58 31.72
C GLY A 8 -35.24 -14.73 33.17
N ASP A 9 -35.77 -13.65 33.73
CA ASP A 9 -36.32 -13.64 35.09
C ASP A 9 -37.49 -14.62 35.23
N LEU A 10 -37.38 -15.53 36.20
CA LEU A 10 -38.50 -16.33 36.65
C LEU A 10 -39.05 -15.70 37.93
N SER A 11 -40.29 -15.20 37.89
CA SER A 11 -40.94 -14.65 39.09
C SER A 11 -42.11 -15.53 39.54
N ALA A 12 -41.91 -16.31 40.59
CA ALA A 12 -42.94 -17.07 41.29
C ALA A 12 -42.84 -16.91 42.81
N SER A 13 -43.89 -17.30 43.53
CA SER A 13 -44.03 -17.10 44.98
C SER A 13 -43.57 -18.29 45.83
N VAL A 14 -42.92 -19.31 45.24
CA VAL A 14 -42.41 -20.53 45.90
C VAL A 14 -41.03 -20.95 45.32
N ASN A 15 -40.42 -22.02 45.85
CA ASN A 15 -38.98 -22.39 45.77
C ASN A 15 -38.37 -22.51 44.33
N GLY A 16 -37.03 -22.57 44.22
CA GLY A 16 -36.27 -23.07 43.07
C GLY A 16 -36.13 -22.24 41.77
N GLN A 17 -35.87 -20.93 41.76
CA GLN A 17 -36.17 -20.12 40.55
C GLN A 17 -35.05 -19.66 39.61
N GLY A 18 -34.10 -20.51 39.24
CA GLY A 18 -33.20 -20.21 38.11
C GLY A 18 -33.79 -20.68 36.78
N LEU A 19 -34.17 -21.96 36.75
CA LEU A 19 -34.66 -22.66 35.57
C LEU A 19 -36.07 -23.21 35.80
N ILE A 20 -36.32 -23.84 36.95
CA ILE A 20 -37.56 -24.55 37.25
C ILE A 20 -37.94 -24.40 38.73
N GLY A 21 -39.09 -23.78 39.03
CA GLY A 21 -39.53 -23.53 40.42
C GLY A 21 -39.94 -24.77 41.23
N GLN A 22 -40.24 -25.90 40.61
CA GLN A 22 -40.43 -27.14 41.37
C GLN A 22 -40.23 -28.36 40.50
N THR A 23 -39.43 -29.31 40.97
CA THR A 23 -39.44 -30.66 40.41
C THR A 23 -40.55 -31.47 41.08
N ILE A 24 -41.62 -31.80 40.33
CA ILE A 24 -42.71 -32.65 40.83
C ILE A 24 -42.30 -34.13 40.89
N SER A 25 -43.05 -34.94 41.64
CA SER A 25 -42.77 -36.38 41.77
C SER A 25 -42.73 -37.07 40.40
N GLY A 26 -41.59 -37.68 40.05
CA GLY A 26 -41.34 -38.32 38.76
C GLY A 26 -40.69 -37.43 37.70
N GLY A 27 -40.54 -36.12 37.95
CA GLY A 27 -39.76 -35.22 37.10
C GLY A 27 -38.26 -35.39 37.30
N THR A 28 -37.48 -35.37 36.22
CA THR A 28 -36.01 -35.37 36.27
C THR A 28 -35.45 -34.20 35.47
N VAL A 29 -34.42 -33.54 36.03
CA VAL A 29 -33.60 -32.56 35.34
C VAL A 29 -32.17 -33.06 35.32
N ASP A 30 -31.57 -33.10 34.15
CA ASP A 30 -30.15 -33.41 34.02
C ASP A 30 -29.34 -32.13 34.25
N ASN A 31 -28.80 -32.00 35.46
CA ASN A 31 -28.02 -30.84 35.88
C ASN A 31 -26.71 -30.69 35.11
N ALA A 32 -26.19 -31.76 34.50
CA ALA A 32 -24.95 -31.71 33.72
C ALA A 32 -25.14 -31.05 32.36
N THR A 33 -26.36 -31.07 31.82
CA THR A 33 -26.66 -30.61 30.46
C THR A 33 -27.62 -29.42 30.40
N THR A 34 -28.14 -29.00 31.55
CA THR A 34 -29.21 -28.01 31.63
C THR A 34 -28.79 -26.82 32.48
N PHE A 35 -28.91 -25.60 31.96
CA PHE A 35 -28.30 -24.40 32.57
C PHE A 35 -29.27 -23.25 32.75
N TRP A 36 -29.00 -22.36 33.69
CA TRP A 36 -29.63 -21.03 33.71
C TRP A 36 -28.60 -19.94 33.96
N ASP A 37 -28.89 -18.76 33.43
CA ASP A 37 -28.09 -17.57 33.66
C ASP A 37 -28.43 -16.96 35.04
N THR A 38 -27.52 -17.06 36.00
CA THR A 38 -27.72 -16.56 37.37
C THR A 38 -27.67 -15.04 37.47
N GLU A 39 -27.01 -14.38 36.52
CA GLU A 39 -26.78 -12.93 36.55
C GLU A 39 -27.92 -12.19 35.85
N THR A 40 -28.31 -12.67 34.67
CA THR A 40 -29.41 -12.06 33.91
C THR A 40 -30.76 -12.32 34.58
N SER A 41 -30.96 -13.50 35.17
CA SER A 41 -32.19 -13.80 35.94
C SER A 41 -32.23 -13.16 37.33
N GLY A 42 -31.08 -12.71 37.85
CA GLY A 42 -30.91 -12.30 39.24
C GLY A 42 -31.11 -13.41 40.27
N ILE A 43 -31.19 -14.69 39.87
CA ILE A 43 -31.55 -15.80 40.75
C ILE A 43 -30.43 -16.85 40.85
N THR A 44 -30.04 -17.16 42.08
CA THR A 44 -28.92 -18.05 42.41
C THR A 44 -29.32 -19.47 42.76
N THR A 45 -30.62 -19.77 42.87
CA THR A 45 -31.13 -21.09 43.26
C THR A 45 -32.12 -21.62 42.23
N SER A 46 -32.08 -22.92 41.96
CA SER A 46 -33.03 -23.61 41.07
C SER A 46 -33.35 -25.00 41.62
N ASP A 47 -34.56 -25.52 41.44
CA ASP A 47 -34.90 -26.91 41.84
C ASP A 47 -34.28 -27.96 40.88
N GLY A 48 -33.57 -27.51 39.84
CA GLY A 48 -32.77 -28.33 38.93
C GLY A 48 -32.00 -27.48 37.90
N GLY A 49 -31.11 -28.13 37.17
CA GLY A 49 -30.11 -27.49 36.30
C GLY A 49 -28.85 -27.09 37.07
N THR A 50 -27.93 -26.43 36.37
CA THR A 50 -26.73 -25.80 36.95
C THR A 50 -26.68 -24.32 36.58
N GLY A 51 -26.50 -23.46 37.59
CA GLY A 51 -26.37 -22.02 37.38
C GLY A 51 -25.05 -21.67 36.72
N LYS A 52 -25.10 -20.72 35.79
CA LYS A 52 -23.97 -20.22 35.01
C LYS A 52 -23.98 -18.71 34.98
N THR A 53 -22.80 -18.10 34.96
CA THR A 53 -22.67 -16.67 34.68
C THR A 53 -23.10 -16.34 33.25
N THR A 54 -23.41 -15.08 32.96
CA THR A 54 -23.73 -14.61 31.60
C THR A 54 -22.60 -14.97 30.63
N ALA A 55 -21.35 -14.76 31.06
CA ALA A 55 -20.17 -15.06 30.24
C ALA A 55 -20.06 -16.55 29.92
N GLU A 56 -20.26 -17.43 30.90
CA GLU A 56 -20.29 -18.88 30.65
C GLU A 56 -21.45 -19.27 29.73
N MET A 57 -22.62 -18.65 29.89
CA MET A 57 -23.79 -18.89 29.05
C MET A 57 -23.64 -18.38 27.60
N MET A 58 -22.68 -17.49 27.35
CA MET A 58 -22.30 -17.02 26.02
C MET A 58 -21.03 -17.70 25.48
N THR A 59 -20.55 -18.76 26.15
CA THR A 59 -19.34 -19.50 25.75
C THR A 59 -19.69 -20.90 25.24
N ALA A 60 -19.30 -21.24 24.01
CA ALA A 60 -19.60 -22.52 23.36
C ALA A 60 -19.13 -23.73 24.17
N THR A 61 -17.93 -23.65 24.75
CA THR A 61 -17.32 -24.74 25.52
C THR A 61 -18.17 -25.15 26.73
N THR A 62 -18.95 -24.24 27.30
CA THR A 62 -19.91 -24.56 28.38
C THR A 62 -20.93 -25.61 27.91
N PHE A 63 -21.43 -25.47 26.70
CA PHE A 63 -22.48 -26.34 26.14
C PHE A 63 -21.88 -27.56 25.45
N SER A 64 -20.81 -27.41 24.66
CA SER A 64 -20.16 -28.53 24.00
C SER A 64 -19.49 -29.48 25.00
N GLY A 65 -18.91 -28.95 26.08
CA GLY A 65 -18.41 -29.75 27.21
C GLY A 65 -19.50 -30.53 27.94
N ALA A 66 -20.76 -30.08 27.84
CA ALA A 66 -21.94 -30.76 28.33
C ALA A 66 -22.62 -31.64 27.27
N GLY A 67 -21.97 -31.89 26.12
CA GLY A 67 -22.48 -32.78 25.09
C GLY A 67 -23.63 -32.20 24.26
N TRP A 68 -23.74 -30.89 24.15
CA TRP A 68 -24.59 -30.24 23.17
C TRP A 68 -23.96 -30.30 21.78
N ASP A 69 -24.77 -30.54 20.75
CA ASP A 69 -24.34 -30.40 19.36
C ASP A 69 -24.38 -28.92 18.94
N ILE A 70 -23.30 -28.21 19.23
CA ILE A 70 -23.17 -26.75 19.09
C ILE A 70 -21.85 -26.39 18.41
N ALA A 71 -21.87 -25.38 17.54
CA ALA A 71 -20.67 -24.88 16.87
C ALA A 71 -20.61 -23.35 16.84
N THR A 72 -19.37 -22.84 16.79
CA THR A 72 -19.03 -21.41 16.72
C THR A 72 -18.82 -20.90 15.29
N ALA A 73 -18.74 -21.81 14.31
CA ALA A 73 -18.61 -21.47 12.90
C ALA A 73 -19.97 -21.57 12.19
N GLY A 74 -20.17 -20.67 11.21
CA GLY A 74 -21.27 -20.81 10.25
C GLY A 74 -21.05 -21.94 9.27
N GLY A 75 -22.15 -22.50 8.75
CA GLY A 75 -22.10 -23.64 7.81
C GLY A 75 -21.81 -25.00 8.46
N SER A 76 -21.68 -25.06 9.79
CA SER A 76 -21.59 -26.32 10.53
C SER A 76 -22.91 -27.10 10.45
N SER A 77 -22.82 -28.43 10.52
CA SER A 77 -23.99 -29.32 10.64
C SER A 77 -24.58 -29.39 12.05
N SER A 78 -23.97 -28.72 13.03
CA SER A 78 -24.45 -28.74 14.42
C SER A 78 -25.84 -28.12 14.58
N VAL A 79 -26.69 -28.72 15.40
CA VAL A 79 -28.04 -28.23 15.70
C VAL A 79 -28.02 -26.78 16.22
N TRP A 80 -27.06 -26.45 17.08
CA TRP A 80 -26.95 -25.13 17.70
C TRP A 80 -25.79 -24.31 17.11
N ARG A 81 -25.99 -23.00 17.15
CA ARG A 81 -25.02 -21.96 16.81
C ARG A 81 -24.81 -21.06 18.02
N ILE A 82 -23.58 -20.69 18.33
CA ILE A 82 -23.30 -19.66 19.33
C ILE A 82 -22.16 -18.77 18.86
N TYR A 83 -22.38 -17.46 18.83
CA TYR A 83 -21.33 -16.46 18.65
C TYR A 83 -20.70 -16.22 20.02
N ASP A 84 -19.50 -16.74 20.24
CA ASP A 84 -18.81 -16.72 21.53
C ASP A 84 -18.68 -15.29 22.06
N GLY A 85 -19.15 -15.09 23.29
CA GLY A 85 -19.15 -13.78 23.97
C GLY A 85 -20.26 -12.82 23.55
N ASP A 86 -20.98 -13.11 22.45
CA ASP A 86 -21.97 -12.20 21.87
C ASP A 86 -23.42 -12.70 22.00
N THR A 87 -23.63 -14.02 22.07
CA THR A 87 -24.97 -14.61 22.04
C THR A 87 -25.09 -15.81 22.98
N TYR A 88 -26.31 -16.07 23.46
CA TYR A 88 -26.70 -17.38 23.96
C TYR A 88 -26.85 -18.39 22.80
N PRO A 89 -26.93 -19.71 23.06
CA PRO A 89 -27.17 -20.70 22.02
C PRO A 89 -28.41 -20.37 21.16
N LEU A 90 -28.23 -20.39 19.85
CA LEU A 90 -29.24 -20.15 18.84
C LEU A 90 -29.53 -21.46 18.10
N LEU A 91 -30.79 -21.74 17.83
CA LEU A 91 -31.17 -22.91 17.05
C LEU A 91 -30.89 -22.64 15.56
N ARG A 92 -29.97 -23.39 14.96
CA ARG A 92 -29.44 -23.11 13.62
C ARG A 92 -30.50 -23.18 12.53
N ASN A 93 -31.52 -24.02 12.70
CA ASN A 93 -32.62 -24.17 11.73
C ASN A 93 -33.43 -22.88 11.47
N PHE A 94 -33.37 -21.90 12.38
CA PHE A 94 -34.04 -20.61 12.21
C PHE A 94 -33.12 -19.51 11.65
N LEU A 95 -31.83 -19.81 11.46
CA LEU A 95 -30.85 -18.89 10.90
C LEU A 95 -30.77 -19.04 9.38
N THR A 96 -30.53 -17.93 8.69
CA THR A 96 -30.25 -17.92 7.24
C THR A 96 -28.74 -18.03 7.02
N ALA A 97 -28.28 -18.98 6.19
CA ALA A 97 -26.86 -19.06 5.86
C ALA A 97 -26.37 -17.78 5.17
N LEU A 98 -25.27 -17.21 5.66
CA LEU A 98 -24.63 -16.02 5.09
C LEU A 98 -23.13 -16.27 5.05
N THR A 99 -22.51 -15.97 3.92
CA THR A 99 -21.05 -15.99 3.78
C THR A 99 -20.58 -14.56 3.55
N LEU A 100 -19.69 -14.10 4.41
CA LEU A 100 -18.98 -12.83 4.27
C LEU A 100 -17.58 -13.10 3.73
N THR A 101 -17.25 -12.49 2.60
CA THR A 101 -15.95 -12.61 1.95
C THR A 101 -15.19 -11.31 2.19
N ALA A 102 -13.96 -11.40 2.70
CA ALA A 102 -13.08 -10.23 2.73
C ALA A 102 -12.69 -9.86 1.30
N ASP A 103 -12.81 -8.57 0.99
CA ASP A 103 -12.41 -8.07 -0.33
C ASP A 103 -10.87 -8.06 -0.43
N ASP A 104 -10.35 -8.41 -1.61
CA ASP A 104 -8.92 -8.32 -1.87
C ASP A 104 -8.45 -6.86 -1.88
N VAL A 105 -7.31 -6.60 -1.25
CA VAL A 105 -6.72 -5.26 -1.14
C VAL A 105 -5.35 -5.24 -1.77
N THR A 106 -5.06 -4.19 -2.52
CA THR A 106 -3.71 -3.93 -3.05
C THR A 106 -3.24 -2.56 -2.58
N LYS A 107 -2.01 -2.49 -2.07
CA LYS A 107 -1.32 -1.23 -1.74
C LYS A 107 0.11 -1.27 -2.25
N THR A 108 0.74 -0.11 -2.31
CA THR A 108 2.19 0.01 -2.49
C THR A 108 2.83 0.16 -1.11
N TYR A 109 4.06 -0.33 -0.97
CA TYR A 109 4.86 -0.14 0.24
C TYR A 109 4.94 1.35 0.59
N ASP A 110 4.50 1.68 1.80
CA ASP A 110 4.34 3.04 2.32
C ASP A 110 4.89 3.17 3.76
N SER A 111 5.59 2.13 4.25
CA SER A 111 6.08 2.03 5.63
C SER A 111 4.98 2.00 6.71
N ASN A 112 3.70 1.87 6.34
CA ASN A 112 2.58 1.78 7.27
C ASN A 112 2.00 0.36 7.35
N ALA A 113 1.72 -0.08 8.57
CA ALA A 113 1.03 -1.33 8.83
C ALA A 113 -0.39 -1.33 8.26
N PHE A 114 -0.79 -2.45 7.64
CA PHE A 114 -2.18 -2.66 7.23
C PHE A 114 -3.08 -2.80 8.46
N THR A 115 -4.20 -2.08 8.45
CA THR A 115 -5.17 -2.03 9.56
C THR A 115 -6.56 -2.44 9.09
N ALA A 116 -7.39 -2.90 10.03
CA ALA A 116 -8.75 -3.35 9.75
C ALA A 116 -9.63 -2.27 9.09
N GLY A 117 -9.36 -0.97 9.32
CA GLY A 117 -10.13 0.12 8.71
C GLY A 117 -9.94 0.26 7.19
N ALA A 118 -8.92 -0.39 6.62
CA ALA A 118 -8.70 -0.44 5.18
C ALA A 118 -9.32 -1.68 4.51
N ALA A 119 -9.89 -2.60 5.29
CA ALA A 119 -10.54 -3.80 4.78
C ALA A 119 -12.05 -3.62 4.71
N SER A 120 -12.68 -4.33 3.78
CA SER A 120 -14.13 -4.46 3.69
C SER A 120 -14.51 -5.93 3.52
N VAL A 121 -15.76 -6.23 3.82
CA VAL A 121 -16.37 -7.52 3.50
C VAL A 121 -17.60 -7.29 2.63
N SER A 122 -17.77 -8.16 1.66
CA SER A 122 -19.01 -8.32 0.90
C SER A 122 -19.73 -9.59 1.34
N GLY A 123 -21.06 -9.61 1.25
CA GLY A 123 -21.85 -10.74 1.71
C GLY A 123 -22.80 -11.26 0.65
N ASN A 124 -22.88 -12.58 0.56
CA ASN A 124 -23.82 -13.28 -0.33
C ASN A 124 -25.00 -13.82 0.47
N ASN A 125 -26.21 -13.72 -0.08
CA ASN A 125 -27.46 -14.22 0.53
C ASN A 125 -28.00 -13.39 1.71
N PHE A 126 -27.79 -12.07 1.70
CA PHE A 126 -28.61 -11.19 2.54
C PHE A 126 -30.10 -11.34 2.20
N LYS A 127 -30.95 -11.29 3.23
CA LYS A 127 -32.39 -11.12 3.09
C LYS A 127 -32.68 -9.83 2.31
N ALA A 128 -33.82 -9.79 1.64
CA ALA A 128 -34.17 -8.68 0.76
C ALA A 128 -34.10 -7.32 1.49
N GLY A 129 -33.29 -6.41 0.96
CA GLY A 129 -33.09 -5.07 1.52
C GLY A 129 -32.10 -4.99 2.69
N GLU A 130 -31.46 -6.10 3.07
CA GLU A 130 -30.42 -6.13 4.10
C GLU A 130 -29.00 -6.10 3.51
N SER A 131 -28.03 -5.73 4.36
CA SER A 131 -26.60 -5.65 4.06
C SER A 131 -25.78 -5.92 5.32
N VAL A 132 -24.45 -5.79 5.22
CA VAL A 132 -23.54 -5.86 6.38
C VAL A 132 -23.94 -4.88 7.50
N ALA A 133 -24.55 -3.74 7.16
CA ALA A 133 -25.02 -2.76 8.13
C ALA A 133 -26.17 -3.25 9.04
N ASN A 134 -26.81 -4.37 8.69
CA ASN A 134 -27.86 -5.01 9.49
C ASN A 134 -27.32 -6.06 10.46
N LEU A 135 -26.02 -6.37 10.40
CA LEU A 135 -25.36 -7.28 11.33
C LEU A 135 -24.94 -6.54 12.59
N SER A 136 -24.85 -7.27 13.70
CA SER A 136 -24.30 -6.75 14.95
C SER A 136 -22.79 -6.97 15.01
N GLY A 137 -22.11 -6.19 15.86
CA GLY A 137 -20.66 -6.23 16.00
C GLY A 137 -19.95 -5.33 14.99
N SER A 138 -18.67 -5.60 14.76
CA SER A 138 -17.83 -4.83 13.85
C SER A 138 -16.80 -5.74 13.19
N LEU A 139 -16.41 -5.41 11.95
CA LEU A 139 -15.38 -6.15 11.24
C LEU A 139 -14.06 -6.13 12.03
N ALA A 140 -13.58 -7.31 12.37
CA ALA A 140 -12.23 -7.55 12.87
C ALA A 140 -11.44 -8.32 11.81
N ILE A 141 -10.19 -7.92 11.58
CA ILE A 141 -9.28 -8.57 10.64
C ILE A 141 -8.17 -9.27 11.42
N GLY A 142 -8.08 -10.58 11.21
CA GLY A 142 -6.94 -11.41 11.59
C GLY A 142 -6.15 -11.86 10.36
N GLY A 143 -5.50 -13.01 10.49
CA GLY A 143 -4.62 -13.56 9.45
C GLY A 143 -3.25 -12.86 9.41
N SER A 144 -2.46 -13.15 8.39
CA SER A 144 -1.11 -12.59 8.23
C SER A 144 -1.11 -11.14 7.76
N ALA A 145 -2.24 -10.62 7.27
CA ALA A 145 -2.38 -9.23 6.87
C ALA A 145 -2.42 -8.26 8.05
N ALA A 146 -2.82 -8.72 9.24
CA ALA A 146 -2.86 -7.89 10.44
C ALA A 146 -1.45 -7.42 10.80
N GLY A 147 -1.18 -6.12 10.63
CA GLY A 147 0.14 -5.55 10.90
C GLY A 147 1.17 -5.73 9.79
N ALA A 148 0.78 -6.25 8.61
CA ALA A 148 1.69 -6.37 7.47
C ALA A 148 2.14 -4.98 6.98
N VAL A 149 3.45 -4.81 6.80
CA VAL A 149 4.07 -3.55 6.32
C VAL A 149 4.79 -3.79 4.98
N ASN A 150 5.65 -4.80 4.95
CA ASN A 150 6.54 -5.08 3.83
C ASN A 150 5.83 -5.65 2.61
N VAL A 151 6.54 -5.64 1.49
CA VAL A 151 6.09 -6.24 0.23
C VAL A 151 5.84 -7.73 0.38
N GLY A 152 4.72 -8.18 -0.19
CA GLY A 152 4.31 -9.57 -0.13
C GLY A 152 2.83 -9.78 -0.37
N SER A 153 2.40 -11.03 -0.19
CA SER A 153 1.00 -11.44 -0.24
C SER A 153 0.62 -11.98 1.14
N TYR A 154 -0.46 -11.47 1.70
CA TYR A 154 -0.92 -11.77 3.06
C TYR A 154 -2.40 -12.14 3.06
N THR A 155 -2.81 -12.98 3.99
CA THR A 155 -4.20 -13.42 4.12
C THR A 155 -4.96 -12.48 5.05
N ILE A 156 -6.12 -12.01 4.58
CA ILE A 156 -7.09 -11.22 5.33
C ILE A 156 -8.15 -12.21 5.85
N THR A 157 -8.17 -12.46 7.16
CA THR A 157 -9.18 -13.35 7.78
C THR A 157 -10.23 -12.52 8.50
N PRO A 158 -11.45 -12.35 7.95
CA PRO A 158 -12.50 -11.54 8.57
C PRO A 158 -13.20 -12.25 9.73
N SER A 159 -13.67 -11.47 10.69
CA SER A 159 -14.41 -11.92 11.87
C SER A 159 -15.19 -10.77 12.53
N GLY A 160 -15.86 -11.03 13.66
CA GLY A 160 -16.42 -9.99 14.54
C GLY A 160 -17.87 -9.61 14.30
N TYR A 161 -18.51 -10.08 13.22
CA TYR A 161 -19.96 -9.97 13.06
C TYR A 161 -20.71 -11.15 13.69
N TYR A 162 -21.86 -10.83 14.29
CA TYR A 162 -22.80 -11.80 14.84
C TYR A 162 -24.26 -11.44 14.51
N SER A 163 -25.17 -12.38 14.82
CA SER A 163 -26.60 -12.22 14.58
C SER A 163 -27.44 -12.97 15.61
N GLY A 164 -28.71 -12.60 15.76
CA GLY A 164 -29.66 -13.24 16.68
C GLY A 164 -30.44 -14.43 16.08
N GLN A 165 -31.39 -14.99 16.83
CA GLN A 165 -32.12 -16.23 16.52
C GLN A 165 -32.91 -16.21 15.20
N GLN A 166 -33.34 -15.05 14.71
CA GLN A 166 -34.01 -14.91 13.39
C GLN A 166 -33.08 -14.27 12.34
N GLY A 167 -31.78 -14.23 12.62
CA GLY A 167 -30.77 -13.56 11.84
C GLY A 167 -30.07 -14.49 10.86
N TYR A 168 -28.74 -14.50 10.93
CA TYR A 168 -27.87 -15.23 10.04
C TYR A 168 -26.98 -16.24 10.76
N ASP A 169 -26.64 -17.33 10.06
CA ASP A 169 -25.54 -18.22 10.38
C ASP A 169 -24.32 -17.81 9.56
N ILE A 170 -23.49 -16.94 10.15
CA ILE A 170 -22.41 -16.24 9.45
C ILE A 170 -21.18 -17.15 9.36
N SER A 171 -20.74 -17.36 8.13
CA SER A 171 -19.46 -17.95 7.75
C SER A 171 -18.59 -16.91 7.07
N TYR A 172 -17.28 -17.15 7.06
CA TYR A 172 -16.29 -16.21 6.52
C TYR A 172 -15.46 -16.87 5.41
N THR A 173 -15.05 -16.07 4.45
CA THR A 173 -14.05 -16.44 3.44
C THR A 173 -12.95 -15.41 3.45
N ASP A 174 -11.71 -15.89 3.47
CA ASP A 174 -10.53 -15.05 3.49
C ASP A 174 -10.36 -14.30 2.17
N GLY A 175 -9.76 -13.11 2.26
CA GLY A 175 -9.28 -12.31 1.14
C GLY A 175 -7.75 -12.21 1.16
N THR A 176 -7.20 -11.46 0.22
CA THR A 176 -5.75 -11.28 0.06
C THR A 176 -5.36 -9.82 0.10
N LEU A 177 -4.36 -9.48 0.92
CA LEU A 177 -3.63 -8.23 0.85
C LEU A 177 -2.37 -8.42 0.01
N THR A 178 -2.22 -7.65 -1.06
CA THR A 178 -0.99 -7.54 -1.86
C THR A 178 -0.32 -6.21 -1.58
N VAL A 179 0.92 -6.25 -1.07
CA VAL A 179 1.78 -5.07 -0.92
C VAL A 179 2.81 -5.09 -2.04
N ASN A 180 2.69 -4.16 -2.98
CA ASN A 180 3.61 -3.98 -4.10
C ASN A 180 4.83 -3.16 -3.71
N LYS A 181 5.95 -3.35 -4.41
CA LYS A 181 7.16 -2.54 -4.23
C LYS A 181 6.90 -1.07 -4.53
N ALA A 182 7.48 -0.19 -3.72
CA ALA A 182 7.61 1.22 -4.05
C ALA A 182 8.66 1.43 -5.14
N THR A 183 8.61 2.55 -5.85
CA THR A 183 9.65 2.91 -6.82
C THR A 183 10.65 3.85 -6.19
N LEU A 184 11.92 3.47 -6.18
CA LEU A 184 13.04 4.30 -5.73
C LEU A 184 13.87 4.69 -6.95
N THR A 185 14.03 5.99 -7.18
CA THR A 185 14.84 6.50 -8.28
C THR A 185 16.27 6.73 -7.80
N ALA A 186 17.23 6.11 -8.47
CA ALA A 186 18.66 6.27 -8.23
C ALA A 186 19.30 6.97 -9.43
N THR A 187 19.85 8.16 -9.20
CA THR A 187 20.41 9.04 -10.23
C THR A 187 21.91 9.14 -10.04
N ALA A 188 22.69 8.85 -11.07
CA ALA A 188 24.12 9.15 -11.03
C ALA A 188 24.32 10.68 -11.07
N ASP A 189 25.11 11.20 -10.15
CA ASP A 189 25.44 12.62 -10.14
C ASP A 189 26.44 12.94 -11.25
N ASP A 190 26.26 14.08 -11.92
CA ASP A 190 27.21 14.57 -12.90
C ASP A 190 28.57 14.84 -12.25
N ALA A 191 29.63 14.54 -12.99
CA ALA A 191 31.00 14.73 -12.53
C ALA A 191 31.88 15.37 -13.62
N SER A 192 33.09 15.79 -13.25
CA SER A 192 34.06 16.29 -14.21
C SER A 192 35.49 15.91 -13.86
N LYS A 193 36.34 15.85 -14.88
CA LYS A 193 37.79 15.61 -14.77
C LYS A 193 38.54 16.36 -15.86
N SER A 194 39.83 16.58 -15.66
CA SER A 194 40.72 16.98 -16.77
C SER A 194 41.21 15.76 -17.53
N TYR A 195 41.59 15.95 -18.79
CA TYR A 195 42.28 14.92 -19.55
C TYR A 195 43.56 14.47 -18.83
N GLY A 196 43.75 13.15 -18.69
CA GLY A 196 44.89 12.55 -18.01
C GLY A 196 44.74 12.41 -16.49
N ASP A 197 43.72 13.02 -15.87
CA ASP A 197 43.41 12.81 -14.45
C ASP A 197 42.65 11.50 -14.25
N PRO A 198 42.76 10.81 -13.09
CA PRO A 198 41.89 9.68 -12.76
C PRO A 198 40.40 10.11 -12.70
N ASN A 199 39.49 9.15 -12.84
CA ASN A 199 38.06 9.44 -12.65
C ASN A 199 37.80 9.83 -11.18
N PRO A 200 36.93 10.83 -10.94
CA PRO A 200 36.50 11.14 -9.58
C PRO A 200 35.68 9.97 -9.01
N ALA A 201 35.43 10.00 -7.70
CA ALA A 201 34.43 9.12 -7.10
C ALA A 201 33.06 9.44 -7.70
N LEU A 202 32.37 8.42 -8.20
CA LEU A 202 31.03 8.55 -8.76
C LEU A 202 30.03 8.38 -7.62
N THR A 203 29.08 9.31 -7.51
CA THR A 203 28.06 9.31 -6.46
C THR A 203 26.67 9.12 -7.05
N ILE A 204 25.73 8.67 -6.21
CA ILE A 204 24.33 8.46 -6.58
C ILE A 204 23.48 9.26 -5.61
N SER A 205 22.48 9.96 -6.15
CA SER A 205 21.41 10.58 -5.38
C SER A 205 20.11 9.79 -5.53
N TYR A 206 19.39 9.62 -4.42
CA TYR A 206 18.15 8.85 -4.38
C TYR A 206 16.92 9.76 -4.16
N SER A 207 15.79 9.37 -4.74
CA SER A 207 14.49 9.97 -4.44
C SER A 207 13.39 8.92 -4.49
N GLY A 208 12.45 9.00 -3.55
CA GLY A 208 11.33 8.04 -3.45
C GLY A 208 11.40 7.04 -2.29
N PHE A 209 12.34 7.20 -1.35
CA PHE A 209 12.24 6.51 -0.07
C PHE A 209 10.94 6.88 0.64
N VAL A 210 10.29 5.90 1.26
CA VAL A 210 9.06 6.08 2.04
C VAL A 210 9.36 6.07 3.54
N GLY A 211 8.60 6.83 4.31
CA GLY A 211 8.75 6.88 5.76
C GLY A 211 10.10 7.44 6.21
N SER A 212 10.79 6.68 7.04
CA SER A 212 12.13 6.99 7.56
C SER A 212 13.25 6.26 6.83
N ASP A 213 12.93 5.53 5.76
CA ASP A 213 13.90 4.70 5.06
C ASP A 213 14.98 5.57 4.41
N ASP A 214 16.21 5.07 4.39
CA ASP A 214 17.33 5.68 3.70
C ASP A 214 18.23 4.64 3.00
N GLU A 215 19.37 5.07 2.47
CA GLU A 215 20.29 4.20 1.73
C GLU A 215 20.81 3.01 2.57
N SER A 216 20.85 3.14 3.90
CA SER A 216 21.30 2.06 4.78
C SER A 216 20.30 0.92 4.92
N ASP A 217 19.05 1.14 4.52
CA ASP A 217 17.98 0.14 4.53
C ASP A 217 17.95 -0.72 3.26
N LEU A 218 18.74 -0.37 2.23
CA LEU A 218 18.81 -1.13 0.98
C LEU A 218 19.56 -2.45 1.16
N ASP A 219 18.96 -3.57 0.75
CA ASP A 219 19.63 -4.88 0.76
C ASP A 219 20.90 -4.88 -0.13
N THR A 220 20.84 -4.20 -1.28
CA THR A 220 21.98 -3.97 -2.18
C THR A 220 21.85 -2.61 -2.84
N ALA A 221 22.74 -1.69 -2.48
CA ALA A 221 22.78 -0.37 -3.08
C ALA A 221 23.20 -0.43 -4.57
N PRO A 222 22.53 0.34 -5.45
CA PRO A 222 23.02 0.57 -6.80
C PRO A 222 24.45 1.09 -6.87
N THR A 223 25.12 0.84 -7.99
CA THR A 223 26.49 1.32 -8.26
C THR A 223 26.52 2.16 -9.53
N ALA A 224 27.31 3.25 -9.49
CA ALA A 224 27.54 4.11 -10.64
C ALA A 224 28.86 3.73 -11.31
N SER A 225 28.86 3.68 -12.63
CA SER A 225 30.05 3.37 -13.43
C SER A 225 30.08 4.19 -14.71
N THR A 226 31.27 4.38 -15.26
CA THR A 226 31.47 5.06 -16.54
C THR A 226 32.50 4.30 -17.36
N LEU A 227 32.37 4.37 -18.69
CA LEU A 227 33.35 3.84 -19.63
C LEU A 227 34.52 4.79 -19.87
N ALA A 228 34.51 6.00 -19.29
CA ALA A 228 35.64 6.90 -19.39
C ALA A 228 36.87 6.32 -18.70
N GLU A 229 38.02 6.39 -19.36
CA GLU A 229 39.31 5.94 -18.85
C GLU A 229 40.23 7.14 -18.57
N LEU A 230 41.45 6.87 -18.11
CA LEU A 230 42.48 7.89 -17.89
C LEU A 230 42.81 8.66 -19.20
N SER A 231 42.77 7.97 -20.33
CA SER A 231 43.09 8.44 -21.68
C SER A 231 41.89 8.97 -22.47
N SER A 232 40.69 8.98 -21.89
CA SER A 232 39.48 9.49 -22.55
C SER A 232 39.66 10.94 -22.95
N THR A 233 39.46 11.25 -24.23
CA THR A 233 39.56 12.61 -24.78
C THR A 233 38.46 13.52 -24.24
N ALA A 234 38.60 14.84 -24.42
CA ALA A 234 37.58 15.80 -24.02
C ALA A 234 36.21 15.46 -24.64
N GLY A 235 35.14 15.54 -23.84
CA GLY A 235 33.80 15.09 -24.21
C GLY A 235 32.93 14.77 -23.00
N SER A 236 31.72 14.28 -23.25
CA SER A 236 30.78 13.80 -22.22
C SER A 236 30.66 12.29 -22.33
N TYR A 237 30.79 11.61 -21.19
CA TYR A 237 30.68 10.16 -21.06
C TYR A 237 29.56 9.84 -20.08
N ALA A 238 28.70 8.89 -20.41
CA ALA A 238 27.61 8.50 -19.51
C ALA A 238 28.17 7.92 -18.20
N ILE A 239 27.51 8.27 -17.10
CA ILE A 239 27.64 7.60 -15.81
C ILE A 239 26.35 6.81 -15.62
N THR A 240 26.42 5.49 -15.77
CA THR A 240 25.27 4.59 -15.69
C THR A 240 25.11 4.02 -14.30
N VAL A 241 23.88 3.90 -13.82
CA VAL A 241 23.54 3.27 -12.53
C VAL A 241 22.94 1.89 -12.73
N ALA A 242 23.41 0.89 -11.98
CA ALA A 242 22.86 -0.46 -12.04
C ALA A 242 23.12 -1.29 -10.76
N GLY A 243 22.48 -2.45 -10.68
CA GLY A 243 22.83 -3.52 -9.74
C GLY A 243 22.15 -3.45 -8.37
N GLY A 244 21.28 -2.46 -8.12
CA GLY A 244 20.55 -2.37 -6.87
C GLY A 244 19.42 -3.39 -6.76
N SER A 245 19.19 -3.88 -5.55
CA SER A 245 18.09 -4.79 -5.21
C SER A 245 17.61 -4.51 -3.79
N ASP A 246 16.31 -4.61 -3.59
CA ASP A 246 15.68 -4.43 -2.29
C ASP A 246 14.35 -5.19 -2.23
N ASN A 247 13.96 -5.64 -1.04
CA ASN A 247 12.69 -6.34 -0.83
C ASN A 247 11.45 -5.45 -0.99
N ASN A 248 11.53 -4.18 -0.62
CA ASN A 248 10.44 -3.21 -0.61
C ASN A 248 10.48 -2.22 -1.78
N TYR A 249 11.64 -2.04 -2.42
CA TYR A 249 11.81 -1.11 -3.54
C TYR A 249 12.12 -1.77 -4.87
N SER A 250 11.58 -1.17 -5.93
CA SER A 250 11.97 -1.37 -7.32
C SER A 250 12.77 -0.16 -7.78
N PHE A 251 13.92 -0.37 -8.41
CA PHE A 251 14.80 0.72 -8.80
C PHE A 251 14.46 1.26 -10.20
N ALA A 252 14.38 2.58 -10.30
CA ALA A 252 14.42 3.32 -11.56
C ALA A 252 15.78 4.04 -11.66
N TYR A 253 16.53 3.80 -12.74
CA TYR A 253 17.86 4.36 -12.92
C TYR A 253 17.85 5.57 -13.85
N VAL A 254 18.59 6.60 -13.46
CA VAL A 254 18.83 7.79 -14.27
C VAL A 254 20.33 7.99 -14.42
N ASP A 255 20.79 8.04 -15.66
CA ASP A 255 22.20 8.24 -15.98
C ASP A 255 22.61 9.70 -15.76
N GLY A 256 23.84 9.88 -15.27
CA GLY A 256 24.53 11.15 -15.21
C GLY A 256 25.57 11.28 -16.33
N ALA A 257 26.37 12.34 -16.28
CA ALA A 257 27.42 12.62 -17.25
C ALA A 257 28.75 12.98 -16.58
N LEU A 258 29.82 12.29 -16.99
CA LEU A 258 31.19 12.67 -16.72
C LEU A 258 31.71 13.56 -17.85
N THR A 259 31.99 14.82 -17.53
CA THR A 259 32.58 15.78 -18.49
C THR A 259 34.11 15.77 -18.39
N VAL A 260 34.78 15.38 -19.47
CA VAL A 260 36.24 15.49 -19.58
C VAL A 260 36.59 16.80 -20.26
N THR A 261 37.37 17.64 -19.57
CA THR A 261 37.84 18.93 -20.09
C THR A 261 39.31 18.85 -20.50
N TYR A 262 39.68 19.59 -21.53
CA TYR A 262 41.08 19.78 -21.89
C TYR A 262 41.59 21.06 -21.25
N VAL A 263 42.64 20.98 -20.45
CA VAL A 263 43.41 22.16 -20.04
C VAL A 263 44.57 22.30 -21.03
N PRO A 264 44.56 23.29 -21.95
CA PRO A 264 45.72 23.51 -22.80
C PRO A 264 46.92 23.81 -21.93
N SER A 265 48.03 23.09 -22.17
CA SER A 265 49.33 23.42 -21.58
C SER A 265 49.59 24.92 -21.77
N PRO A 266 50.01 25.66 -20.73
CA PRO A 266 50.36 27.06 -20.92
C PRO A 266 51.39 27.15 -22.04
N ALA A 267 51.11 28.00 -23.02
CA ALA A 267 52.01 28.22 -24.15
C ALA A 267 53.41 28.48 -23.60
N SER A 268 54.38 27.66 -24.00
CA SER A 268 55.78 27.91 -23.64
C SER A 268 56.11 29.33 -24.10
N THR A 269 56.53 30.20 -23.18
CA THR A 269 57.06 31.51 -23.54
C THR A 269 58.14 31.30 -24.61
N PRO A 270 58.08 31.98 -25.77
CA PRO A 270 59.12 31.84 -26.78
C PRO A 270 60.46 32.18 -26.11
N ILE A 271 61.39 31.23 -26.18
CA ILE A 271 62.79 31.45 -25.81
C ILE A 271 63.33 32.52 -26.76
N THR A 272 63.51 33.75 -26.27
CA THR A 272 64.27 34.77 -26.99
C THR A 272 65.71 34.29 -27.04
N VAL A 273 66.15 33.80 -28.20
CA VAL A 273 67.57 33.53 -28.43
C VAL A 273 68.26 34.88 -28.47
N GLU A 274 69.07 35.20 -27.46
CA GLU A 274 69.99 36.34 -27.55
C GLU A 274 70.95 36.10 -28.74
N PRO A 275 71.16 37.08 -29.62
CA PRO A 275 72.08 36.92 -30.74
C PRO A 275 73.50 36.65 -30.21
N VAL A 276 74.11 35.56 -30.68
CA VAL A 276 75.52 35.24 -30.41
C VAL A 276 76.39 36.42 -30.87
N PRO A 277 77.25 37.00 -30.02
CA PRO A 277 78.16 38.04 -30.46
C PRO A 277 79.12 37.48 -31.52
N SER A 278 79.20 38.16 -32.66
CA SER A 278 80.08 37.81 -33.77
C SER A 278 81.55 37.74 -33.32
N GLN A 279 82.20 36.60 -33.50
CA GLN A 279 83.65 36.48 -33.32
C GLN A 279 84.40 37.31 -34.39
N PRO A 280 85.56 37.91 -34.06
CA PRO A 280 86.32 38.71 -35.02
C PRO A 280 86.85 37.84 -36.16
N LYS A 281 86.60 38.32 -37.39
CA LYS A 281 87.01 37.71 -38.66
C LYS A 281 88.53 37.73 -38.81
N VAL A 282 89.18 36.58 -38.76
CA VAL A 282 90.59 36.42 -39.19
C VAL A 282 90.63 36.41 -40.71
N ILE A 283 91.29 37.40 -41.33
CA ILE A 283 91.48 37.51 -42.77
C ILE A 283 92.85 36.91 -43.11
N ILE A 284 92.87 35.75 -43.76
CA ILE A 284 94.06 35.21 -44.43
C ILE A 284 93.90 35.53 -45.93
N ILE A 285 94.87 36.25 -46.50
CA ILE A 285 94.91 36.62 -47.92
C ILE A 285 95.83 35.63 -48.63
N GLU A 286 95.29 34.90 -49.60
CA GLU A 286 96.07 34.24 -50.66
C GLU A 286 95.60 34.74 -52.04
N PRO A 287 96.49 34.78 -53.06
CA PRO A 287 96.28 35.58 -54.26
C PRO A 287 95.50 34.87 -55.37
N SER A 288 94.64 35.65 -56.01
CA SER A 288 94.24 35.66 -57.44
C SER A 288 93.76 34.36 -58.11
N ASP A 289 92.48 34.28 -58.50
CA ASP A 289 92.07 34.56 -59.89
C ASP A 289 90.54 34.52 -60.14
N SER A 290 90.07 35.58 -60.79
CA SER A 290 89.15 35.63 -61.95
C SER A 290 87.66 35.20 -61.90
N ILE A 291 86.80 36.24 -61.91
CA ILE A 291 85.76 36.61 -62.92
C ILE A 291 84.63 35.58 -63.20
N SER A 292 83.41 35.81 -62.65
CA SER A 292 82.21 36.38 -63.33
C SER A 292 81.29 35.26 -63.88
N GLN A 293 79.95 35.29 -63.88
CA GLN A 293 78.98 36.35 -64.13
C GLN A 293 77.58 36.02 -63.56
N GLN A 294 76.86 37.10 -63.24
CA GLN A 294 75.43 37.38 -63.52
C GLN A 294 74.33 36.62 -62.74
N THR A 295 73.64 37.29 -61.80
CA THR A 295 72.51 38.27 -61.94
C THR A 295 71.22 37.59 -62.40
N SER A 296 70.03 37.80 -61.86
CA SER A 296 69.40 38.80 -60.96
C SER A 296 67.98 38.25 -60.67
N GLU A 297 67.46 38.24 -59.44
CA GLU A 297 66.44 39.19 -58.88
C GLU A 297 65.25 39.58 -59.80
N PRO A 298 64.06 39.98 -59.28
CA PRO A 298 63.61 40.05 -57.88
C PRO A 298 62.16 39.56 -57.61
N ALA A 299 61.79 39.70 -56.34
CA ALA A 299 60.52 39.40 -55.69
C ALA A 299 59.31 40.24 -56.17
N ALA A 300 58.09 39.70 -55.97
CA ALA A 300 57.05 40.29 -55.13
C ALA A 300 55.73 39.47 -55.18
N GLN A 301 55.22 39.16 -53.98
CA GLN A 301 53.83 38.81 -53.63
C GLN A 301 52.89 40.02 -53.90
N PRO A 302 51.53 39.91 -53.98
CA PRO A 302 50.70 39.23 -52.96
C PRO A 302 49.31 38.67 -53.39
N VAL A 303 48.58 38.19 -52.37
CA VAL A 303 47.11 38.08 -52.14
C VAL A 303 46.30 36.81 -52.49
N SER A 304 45.73 36.23 -51.41
CA SER A 304 44.30 35.94 -51.15
C SER A 304 43.55 34.76 -51.81
N ALA A 305 42.92 33.99 -50.90
CA ALA A 305 41.68 33.21 -51.00
C ALA A 305 41.67 31.87 -51.76
N SER A 306 41.60 30.78 -50.98
CA SER A 306 41.10 29.47 -51.37
C SER A 306 39.58 29.47 -51.57
N PRO A 307 39.04 28.70 -52.54
CA PRO A 307 37.71 28.13 -52.43
C PRO A 307 37.77 26.60 -52.22
N ALA A 308 36.90 26.13 -51.33
CA ALA A 308 36.71 24.73 -50.99
C ALA A 308 35.95 23.95 -52.08
N PHE A 309 36.26 22.67 -52.13
CA PHE A 309 35.84 21.66 -53.10
C PHE A 309 34.51 20.97 -52.70
N LYS A 310 33.78 20.54 -53.75
CA LYS A 310 32.42 19.99 -53.85
C LYS A 310 32.16 18.64 -53.17
N ILE A 311 30.88 18.38 -52.85
CA ILE A 311 30.21 17.09 -53.13
C ILE A 311 28.75 17.35 -53.59
N PRO A 312 28.18 16.61 -54.57
CA PRO A 312 26.97 17.01 -55.29
C PRO A 312 25.67 16.34 -54.79
N SER A 313 24.57 16.97 -55.20
CA SER A 313 23.17 16.60 -55.01
C SER A 313 22.76 15.43 -55.92
N THR A 314 21.87 14.56 -55.42
CA THR A 314 20.99 13.72 -56.24
C THR A 314 19.55 14.14 -55.96
N VAL A 315 18.82 14.50 -57.01
CA VAL A 315 17.38 14.80 -56.99
C VAL A 315 16.69 13.69 -57.77
N GLU A 316 15.68 13.06 -57.19
CA GLU A 316 14.56 12.49 -57.94
C GLU A 316 13.24 12.84 -57.25
N ARG A 317 12.27 13.26 -58.05
CA ARG A 317 10.91 13.69 -57.68
C ARG A 317 9.90 12.62 -58.07
N ASN A 318 8.87 12.43 -57.24
CA ASN A 318 7.46 12.23 -57.61
C ASN A 318 6.65 12.22 -56.30
N SER A 319 5.88 13.26 -55.94
CA SER A 319 4.54 13.67 -56.42
C SER A 319 3.40 12.69 -56.10
N GLN A 320 2.57 13.01 -55.09
CA GLN A 320 1.10 13.07 -55.18
C GLN A 320 0.46 13.63 -53.89
N ASP A 321 -0.76 14.16 -54.05
CA ASP A 321 -1.41 15.30 -53.40
C ASP A 321 -1.81 15.28 -51.90
N PRO A 322 -2.16 16.46 -51.33
CA PRO A 322 -2.71 16.67 -49.99
C PRO A 322 -4.22 17.05 -49.96
N ALA A 323 -4.89 16.77 -48.83
CA ALA A 323 -6.10 17.42 -48.33
C ALA A 323 -6.37 16.87 -46.92
N ALA A 324 -7.00 17.51 -45.93
CA ALA A 324 -7.39 18.88 -45.59
C ALA A 324 -7.97 18.76 -44.16
N GLY A 325 -7.87 19.80 -43.31
CA GLY A 325 -8.59 19.83 -42.03
C GLY A 325 -8.05 20.82 -41.00
N GLY A 326 -8.53 22.07 -41.05
CA GLY A 326 -8.27 23.14 -40.06
C GLY A 326 -8.93 22.86 -38.70
N GLN A 327 -8.32 23.30 -37.59
CA GLN A 327 -8.39 24.65 -36.98
C GLN A 327 -9.67 24.88 -36.17
N ALA A 328 -9.52 25.03 -34.84
CA ALA A 328 -10.23 26.03 -34.05
C ALA A 328 -9.48 26.29 -32.72
N PHE A 329 -8.86 27.47 -32.67
CA PHE A 329 -8.31 28.15 -31.51
C PHE A 329 -9.37 29.16 -31.06
N THR A 330 -9.73 29.21 -29.78
CA THR A 330 -10.31 30.42 -29.17
C THR A 330 -9.84 30.54 -27.72
N GLY A 331 -9.07 31.57 -27.43
CA GLY A 331 -8.90 32.10 -26.08
C GLY A 331 -9.75 33.35 -25.90
N SER A 332 -10.14 33.64 -24.65
CA SER A 332 -10.36 35.03 -24.20
C SER A 332 -10.26 35.14 -22.68
N LEU A 333 -9.55 36.17 -22.25
CA LEU A 333 -9.32 36.63 -20.87
C LEU A 333 -10.34 37.71 -20.44
N HIS A 334 -10.38 37.95 -19.12
CA HIS A 334 -10.78 39.14 -18.34
C HIS A 334 -12.19 39.25 -17.70
N SER A 335 -12.22 39.19 -16.36
CA SER A 335 -12.61 40.24 -15.36
C SER A 335 -12.90 39.58 -14.01
N ARG A 336 -12.23 39.87 -12.89
CA ARG A 336 -12.21 41.07 -12.01
C ARG A 336 -13.24 41.01 -10.84
N GLU A 337 -12.67 41.05 -9.62
CA GLU A 337 -13.17 41.57 -8.31
C GLU A 337 -14.14 40.80 -7.37
N GLY A 338 -13.85 40.91 -6.06
CA GLY A 338 -14.77 40.78 -4.91
C GLY A 338 -14.45 39.62 -3.94
N ARG A 339 -13.55 39.73 -2.95
CA ARG A 339 -13.62 40.42 -1.63
C ARG A 339 -14.62 39.80 -0.62
N THR A 340 -14.06 39.34 0.53
CA THR A 340 -14.63 39.24 1.91
C THR A 340 -15.86 38.35 2.13
N SER A 341 -16.16 37.73 3.27
CA SER A 341 -15.58 37.52 4.61
C SER A 341 -16.57 36.62 5.38
N ARG A 342 -16.11 35.90 6.41
CA ARG A 342 -16.79 35.52 7.67
C ARG A 342 -18.33 35.55 7.72
N THR A 343 -18.96 34.43 8.10
CA THR A 343 -19.46 34.15 9.47
C THR A 343 -20.34 32.89 9.50
N SER A 344 -19.89 31.85 10.20
CA SER A 344 -20.74 31.02 11.07
C SER A 344 -20.92 31.81 12.39
N PRO A 345 -21.96 31.68 13.25
CA PRO A 345 -22.65 30.43 13.61
C PRO A 345 -24.16 30.54 13.92
N ALA A 346 -24.83 29.39 14.09
CA ALA A 346 -25.90 29.22 15.10
C ALA A 346 -26.35 27.75 15.17
N SER A 347 -25.93 27.06 16.23
CA SER A 347 -26.76 26.02 16.87
C SER A 347 -27.96 26.67 17.54
N PRO A 348 -29.07 25.93 17.69
CA PRO A 348 -29.69 25.85 19.00
C PRO A 348 -29.92 24.42 19.47
N SER A 349 -29.76 24.33 20.78
CA SER A 349 -29.93 23.26 21.74
C SER A 349 -31.29 22.56 21.79
N LYS A 350 -31.22 21.31 22.31
CA LYS A 350 -32.16 20.63 23.22
C LYS A 350 -33.57 20.35 22.69
N GLN A 351 -33.92 19.06 22.65
CA GLN A 351 -34.84 18.48 23.62
C GLN A 351 -34.66 16.96 23.72
N ARG A 352 -34.51 16.48 24.96
CA ARG A 352 -34.75 15.08 25.35
C ARG A 352 -36.26 14.87 25.37
N GLN A 353 -36.76 13.88 24.65
CA GLN A 353 -38.02 13.22 24.97
C GLN A 353 -37.78 11.72 24.96
N GLY A 354 -37.95 11.11 26.14
CA GLY A 354 -38.08 9.67 26.25
C GLY A 354 -39.40 9.26 25.63
N SER A 355 -39.34 8.32 24.71
CA SER A 355 -40.54 7.65 24.19
C SER A 355 -40.56 6.24 24.76
N LEU A 356 -41.59 5.97 25.56
CA LEU A 356 -41.99 4.62 25.95
C LEU A 356 -42.25 3.80 24.69
N ILE A 357 -41.61 2.64 24.58
CA ILE A 357 -41.96 1.64 23.56
C ILE A 357 -43.19 0.89 24.08
N SER A 358 -44.31 1.10 23.39
CA SER A 358 -45.54 0.32 23.52
C SER A 358 -45.35 -1.03 22.84
N ILE A 359 -45.39 -2.11 23.61
CA ILE A 359 -45.33 -3.48 23.11
C ILE A 359 -46.76 -3.90 22.73
N HIS A 360 -46.99 -4.10 21.44
CA HIS A 360 -48.23 -4.64 20.89
C HIS A 360 -48.27 -6.16 21.10
N PRO A 361 -49.37 -6.75 21.62
CA PRO A 361 -49.44 -8.20 21.86
C PRO A 361 -49.96 -8.94 20.62
N ALA A 362 -49.14 -9.84 20.08
CA ALA A 362 -49.50 -10.94 19.19
C ALA A 362 -48.29 -11.90 19.23
N LEU A 363 -48.36 -13.21 19.39
CA LEU A 363 -49.39 -14.18 19.07
C LEU A 363 -49.12 -15.44 19.93
N VAL A 364 -50.15 -15.91 20.65
CA VAL A 364 -50.19 -17.22 21.31
C VAL A 364 -50.81 -18.23 20.33
N LYS A 365 -50.31 -19.48 20.38
CA LYS A 365 -50.67 -20.73 19.66
C LYS A 365 -49.52 -21.18 18.74
N LEU A 366 -49.01 -22.42 18.79
CA LEU A 366 -49.71 -23.69 19.01
C LEU A 366 -48.69 -24.81 19.30
N PHE A 367 -48.98 -25.66 20.30
CA PHE A 367 -48.73 -27.11 20.48
C PHE A 367 -48.54 -27.32 22.00
N GLY A 368 -49.32 -28.09 22.75
CA GLY A 368 -50.19 -29.21 22.41
C GLY A 368 -49.82 -30.41 23.28
N LEU A 369 -50.09 -30.37 24.60
CA LEU A 369 -50.12 -31.53 25.52
C LEU A 369 -50.96 -31.09 26.73
N GLN A 370 -52.26 -31.39 26.70
CA GLN A 370 -52.91 -32.53 27.35
C GLN A 370 -52.95 -32.43 28.88
N ASP A 371 -54.19 -32.38 29.35
CA ASP A 371 -54.68 -32.35 30.72
C ASP A 371 -53.92 -33.28 31.67
N PHE A 372 -53.62 -32.82 32.88
CA PHE A 372 -53.89 -33.61 34.08
C PHE A 372 -54.15 -32.69 35.28
N VAL A 373 -55.33 -32.88 35.86
CA VAL A 373 -55.81 -32.28 37.11
C VAL A 373 -55.35 -33.19 38.25
N LEU A 374 -54.45 -32.68 39.11
CA LEU A 374 -54.50 -32.65 40.59
C LEU A 374 -53.14 -32.20 41.16
#